data_AF-A0A7J8K7Q8-F1
#
_entry.id   AF-A0A7J8K7Q8-F1
#
_cell.length_a   1.000
_cell.length_b   1.000
_cell.length_c   1.000
_cell.angle_alpha   90.00
_cell.angle_beta   90.00
_cell.angle_gamma   90.00
#
_symmetry.space_group_name_H-M   'P 1'
#
loop_
_entity.id
_entity.type
_entity.pdbx_description
1 polymer ?
#
loop_
_entity_poly.entity_id
_entity_poly.type
_entity_poly.pdbx_seq_one_letter_code
_entity_poly.pdbx_strand_id
1 'polypeptide(L)'
;MAAATVSRFWLWATLLVPVAAVYEDQVGKFDWRQQYVGKLKFASLEFSPGSKKLVVATEKNVIAALNSRTGEILWRHVDKGTAEGAVDAMLLYGQDAITVSNGGRIMRSWETNIGGLNWEITLDSGSFQALGLVGLQESVRYIAVLKKTTLALHHLSSGHLKWVEHLPESDSIHYQMVYSYGSGVVWALGVVPIFGKWSQVAPPVLKRPILQSLLLPIMDQDYAKVLLLIDDEYKVTAFPATRNVLRQLHELAPSIFFYLVDAEQGRLCGYRLRKDLTTELSWELTIPPEVQRIVKVKGKRSSEHVHSQGRVMGDRSVLYKSLNPNLLAVVTESTDVHHERTFIGIFLVDGVTGRIIHSSVQRKARGPVHIVHSENWVVYQYWNTKARRNEFTALELYEGTEQYNATAFSSLDRPQLPQVLQQSYIFPSSISAMEVTITERGITSRHLLIGLPSGAILSLPKALLDPRRPEIPTEQSREENLIPYSPDVQIHAERFINYNQTVSRMRGIYTAPSGLESTCLVVAYGLDIYQTRVYPSKQFDVLKDDYDYVLISSVLFGLVFATMITKRLAQVKLLNRAWR
;
A
#
# COMPACT_ATOMS: atom_id res chain seq x y z
N MET A 1 52.41 31.64 -12.86
CA MET A 1 51.53 31.33 -11.70
C MET A 1 50.05 31.12 -12.10
N ALA A 2 49.74 30.67 -13.33
CA ALA A 2 48.36 30.52 -13.82
C ALA A 2 47.99 29.08 -14.29
N ALA A 3 48.93 28.12 -14.22
CA ALA A 3 48.70 26.74 -14.66
C ALA A 3 48.34 25.76 -13.52
N ALA A 4 48.51 26.16 -12.26
CA ALA A 4 48.27 25.31 -11.09
C ALA A 4 46.83 25.40 -10.53
N THR A 5 46.05 26.40 -10.95
CA THR A 5 44.66 26.60 -10.53
C THR A 5 43.64 25.92 -11.46
N VAL A 6 44.00 25.66 -12.71
CA VAL A 6 43.10 25.01 -13.69
C VAL A 6 43.04 23.49 -13.48
N SER A 7 44.09 22.84 -12.98
CA SER A 7 44.08 21.38 -12.74
C SER A 7 43.31 20.97 -11.48
N ARG A 8 43.08 21.88 -10.53
CA ARG A 8 42.27 21.60 -9.33
C ARG A 8 40.76 21.66 -9.60
N PHE A 9 40.31 22.35 -10.64
CA PHE A 9 38.89 22.42 -11.02
C PHE A 9 38.41 21.15 -11.73
N TRP A 10 39.28 20.48 -12.50
CA TRP A 10 38.94 19.24 -13.20
C TRP A 10 38.87 18.01 -12.30
N LEU A 11 39.60 18.00 -11.18
CA LEU A 11 39.58 16.90 -10.20
C LEU A 11 38.31 16.89 -9.32
N TRP A 12 37.61 18.02 -9.20
CA TRP A 12 36.30 18.08 -8.53
C TRP A 12 35.15 17.64 -9.43
N ALA A 13 35.29 17.74 -10.76
CA ALA A 13 34.26 17.31 -11.71
C ALA A 13 34.17 15.78 -11.87
N THR A 14 35.22 15.03 -11.53
CA THR A 14 35.26 13.56 -11.70
C THR A 14 34.84 12.76 -10.47
N LEU A 15 34.44 13.41 -9.38
CA LEU A 15 33.93 12.75 -8.16
C LEU A 15 32.41 12.90 -7.98
N LEU A 16 31.73 13.61 -8.89
CA LEU A 16 30.27 13.59 -8.98
C LEU A 16 29.85 12.40 -9.83
N VAL A 17 29.81 11.21 -9.19
CA VAL A 17 28.86 10.20 -9.66
C VAL A 17 27.48 10.86 -9.58
N PRO A 18 26.69 10.94 -10.67
CA PRO A 18 25.31 11.33 -10.53
C PRO A 18 24.65 10.23 -9.70
N VAL A 19 24.46 10.50 -8.41
CA VAL A 19 23.44 9.80 -7.66
C VAL A 19 22.16 10.08 -8.44
N ALA A 20 21.49 9.02 -8.90
CA ALA A 20 20.16 9.11 -9.49
C ALA A 20 19.17 9.52 -8.38
N ALA A 21 19.29 10.76 -7.92
CA ALA A 21 18.41 11.41 -6.99
C ALA A 21 17.76 12.56 -7.75
N VAL A 22 16.45 12.64 -7.61
CA VAL A 22 15.63 13.78 -8.03
C VAL A 22 16.21 15.02 -7.33
N TYR A 23 16.58 16.05 -8.09
CA TYR A 23 17.02 17.32 -7.49
C TYR A 23 15.92 17.90 -6.59
N GLU A 24 16.25 18.67 -5.56
CA GLU A 24 15.27 19.23 -4.62
C GLU A 24 14.14 20.02 -5.34
N ASP A 25 14.47 20.70 -6.44
CA ASP A 25 13.52 21.46 -7.28
C ASP A 25 12.67 20.58 -8.20
N GLN A 26 13.00 19.30 -8.32
CA GLN A 26 12.28 18.27 -9.05
C GLN A 26 11.44 17.37 -8.12
N VAL A 27 11.63 17.48 -6.80
CA VAL A 27 10.82 16.76 -5.79
C VAL A 27 9.39 17.24 -5.95
N GLY A 28 8.54 16.33 -6.43
CA GLY A 28 7.23 16.74 -6.87
C GLY A 28 7.29 17.61 -8.14
N LYS A 29 7.91 17.13 -9.21
CA LYS A 29 7.52 17.51 -10.57
C LYS A 29 7.38 16.28 -11.44
N PHE A 30 8.17 15.26 -11.14
CA PHE A 30 8.20 14.00 -11.86
C PHE A 30 7.77 12.85 -10.96
N ASP A 31 7.04 11.93 -11.55
CA ASP A 31 6.80 10.62 -10.96
C ASP A 31 8.12 9.86 -10.89
N TRP A 32 8.34 9.13 -9.80
CA TRP A 32 9.51 8.28 -9.67
C TRP A 32 9.15 6.92 -9.11
N ARG A 33 9.98 5.94 -9.47
CA ARG A 33 9.84 4.56 -9.07
C ARG A 33 11.20 4.02 -8.67
N GLN A 34 11.26 3.39 -7.51
CA GLN A 34 12.42 2.64 -7.07
C GLN A 34 12.08 1.14 -7.07
N GLN A 35 12.87 0.39 -7.82
CA GLN A 35 12.76 -1.07 -7.89
C GLN A 35 13.71 -1.71 -6.89
N TYR A 36 13.23 -2.77 -6.22
CA TYR A 36 14.04 -3.53 -5.28
C TYR A 36 13.99 -5.03 -5.57
N VAL A 37 14.97 -5.77 -5.07
CA VAL A 37 15.01 -7.24 -5.12
C VAL A 37 14.57 -7.88 -3.80
N GLY A 38 14.57 -7.13 -2.69
CA GLY A 38 14.30 -7.63 -1.34
C GLY A 38 15.54 -8.12 -0.62
N LYS A 39 15.37 -8.76 0.54
CA LYS A 39 16.47 -9.26 1.37
C LYS A 39 17.14 -10.47 0.70
N LEU A 40 18.44 -10.40 0.50
CA LEU A 40 19.24 -11.44 -0.13
C LEU A 40 19.21 -12.74 0.69
N LYS A 41 18.95 -13.86 0.01
CA LYS A 41 19.08 -15.22 0.56
C LYS A 41 20.32 -15.91 -0.03
N PHE A 42 20.53 -15.75 -1.33
CA PHE A 42 21.70 -16.24 -2.05
C PHE A 42 22.31 -15.12 -2.89
N ALA A 43 23.63 -15.14 -3.01
CA ALA A 43 24.38 -14.24 -3.87
C ALA A 43 25.56 -15.01 -4.47
N SER A 44 25.79 -14.86 -5.77
CA SER A 44 26.91 -15.48 -6.47
C SER A 44 27.43 -14.51 -7.53
N LEU A 45 28.75 -14.35 -7.55
CA LEU A 45 29.42 -13.45 -8.47
C LEU A 45 29.80 -14.22 -9.74
N GLU A 46 29.50 -13.66 -10.91
CA GLU A 46 29.83 -14.30 -12.17
C GLU A 46 31.33 -14.13 -12.46
N PHE A 47 32.09 -15.21 -12.29
CA PHE A 47 33.53 -15.23 -12.55
C PHE A 47 33.81 -15.52 -14.03
N SER A 48 33.58 -14.52 -14.89
CA SER A 48 34.05 -14.54 -16.28
C SER A 48 34.89 -13.28 -16.57
N PRO A 49 35.96 -13.36 -17.40
CA PRO A 49 36.84 -12.23 -17.66
C PRO A 49 36.04 -11.02 -18.21
N GLY A 50 35.93 -9.97 -17.40
CA GLY A 50 35.20 -8.74 -17.76
C GLY A 50 33.74 -8.66 -17.26
N SER A 51 33.17 -9.74 -16.72
CA SER A 51 31.82 -9.69 -16.15
C SER A 51 31.79 -8.94 -14.81
N LYS A 52 30.74 -8.13 -14.65
CA LYS A 52 30.46 -7.32 -13.45
C LYS A 52 29.06 -7.62 -12.96
N LYS A 53 28.68 -8.90 -12.95
CA LYS A 53 27.32 -9.34 -12.62
C LYS A 53 27.32 -10.09 -11.29
N LEU A 54 26.45 -9.65 -10.39
CA LEU A 54 26.11 -10.32 -9.15
C LEU A 54 24.71 -10.92 -9.32
N VAL A 55 24.63 -12.24 -9.43
CA VAL A 55 23.34 -12.93 -9.48
C VAL A 55 22.87 -13.16 -8.05
N VAL A 56 21.62 -12.84 -7.78
CA VAL A 56 21.03 -12.90 -6.45
C VAL A 56 19.68 -13.58 -6.47
N ALA A 57 19.37 -14.28 -5.38
CA ALA A 57 18.04 -14.76 -5.07
C ALA A 57 17.63 -14.28 -3.67
N THR A 58 16.37 -13.89 -3.50
CA THR A 58 15.91 -13.19 -2.29
C THR A 58 14.82 -13.94 -1.53
N GLU A 59 14.65 -13.59 -0.25
CA GLU A 59 13.52 -14.06 0.59
C GLU A 59 12.16 -13.60 0.05
N LYS A 60 12.15 -12.66 -0.90
CA LYS A 60 10.95 -12.23 -1.61
C LYS A 60 10.80 -12.97 -2.93
N ASN A 61 11.38 -14.16 -3.12
CA ASN A 61 11.17 -14.98 -4.32
C ASN A 61 11.51 -14.20 -5.60
N VAL A 62 12.58 -13.39 -5.53
CA VAL A 62 13.10 -12.64 -6.67
C VAL A 62 14.43 -13.26 -7.04
N ILE A 63 14.64 -13.52 -8.32
CA ILE A 63 15.95 -13.78 -8.89
C ILE A 63 16.34 -12.59 -9.75
N ALA A 64 17.56 -12.09 -9.62
CA ALA A 64 18.01 -10.90 -10.35
C ALA A 64 19.51 -10.95 -10.64
N ALA A 65 19.94 -10.25 -11.68
CA ALA A 65 21.32 -9.87 -11.84
C ALA A 65 21.49 -8.38 -11.55
N LEU A 66 22.48 -8.07 -10.71
CA LEU A 66 22.87 -6.72 -10.36
C LEU A 66 24.23 -6.41 -10.98
N ASN A 67 24.42 -5.15 -11.39
CA ASN A 67 25.74 -4.66 -11.74
C ASN A 67 26.58 -4.56 -10.45
N SER A 68 27.68 -5.30 -10.36
CA SER A 68 28.53 -5.34 -9.17
C SER A 68 29.26 -4.01 -8.89
N ARG A 69 29.32 -3.10 -9.87
CA ARG A 69 29.93 -1.77 -9.73
C ARG A 69 28.91 -0.71 -9.37
N THR A 70 27.76 -0.66 -10.05
CA THR A 70 26.77 0.41 -9.87
C THR A 70 25.64 0.03 -8.91
N GLY A 71 25.43 -1.27 -8.67
CA GLY A 71 24.28 -1.78 -7.93
C GLY A 71 22.97 -1.78 -8.73
N GLU A 72 23.00 -1.34 -9.99
CA GLU A 72 21.81 -1.30 -10.85
C GLU A 72 21.28 -2.69 -11.15
N ILE A 73 19.95 -2.80 -11.25
CA ILE A 73 19.28 -4.04 -11.64
C ILE A 73 19.41 -4.19 -13.16
N LEU A 74 20.14 -5.21 -13.62
CA LEU A 74 20.27 -5.53 -15.05
C LEU A 74 19.02 -6.23 -15.56
N TRP A 75 18.54 -7.21 -14.79
CA TRP A 75 17.27 -7.89 -14.99
C TRP A 75 16.80 -8.47 -13.65
N ARG A 76 15.49 -8.67 -13.53
CA ARG A 76 14.89 -9.35 -12.37
C ARG A 76 13.63 -10.10 -12.77
N HIS A 77 13.41 -11.23 -12.11
CA HIS A 77 12.18 -12.01 -12.17
C HIS A 77 11.60 -12.12 -10.79
N VAL A 78 10.35 -11.67 -10.65
CA VAL A 78 9.59 -11.73 -9.40
C VAL A 78 8.61 -12.89 -9.53
N ASP A 79 8.91 -14.01 -8.87
CA ASP A 79 8.02 -15.18 -8.87
C ASP A 79 6.83 -14.96 -7.92
N LYS A 80 5.93 -15.94 -7.80
CA LYS A 80 4.81 -15.91 -6.84
C LYS A 80 5.35 -15.65 -5.43
N GLY A 81 4.67 -14.78 -4.68
CA GLY A 81 5.02 -14.50 -3.28
C GLY A 81 4.63 -15.60 -2.28
N THR A 82 4.12 -16.73 -2.77
CA THR A 82 3.76 -17.92 -1.97
C THR A 82 5.00 -18.77 -1.70
N ALA A 83 4.85 -19.79 -0.83
CA ALA A 83 5.92 -20.76 -0.58
C ALA A 83 6.38 -21.50 -1.86
N GLU A 84 5.52 -21.58 -2.89
CA GLU A 84 5.88 -22.18 -4.18
C GLU A 84 7.01 -21.43 -4.90
N GLY A 85 7.07 -20.11 -4.77
CA GLY A 85 8.13 -19.31 -5.39
C GLY A 85 9.41 -19.25 -4.56
N ALA A 86 9.43 -19.85 -3.35
CA ALA A 86 10.58 -19.77 -2.47
C ALA A 86 11.79 -20.43 -3.12
N VAL A 87 12.87 -19.67 -3.27
CA VAL A 87 14.14 -20.21 -3.78
C VAL A 87 14.83 -20.92 -2.62
N ASP A 88 15.00 -22.23 -2.72
CA ASP A 88 15.58 -23.09 -1.69
C ASP A 88 17.09 -23.22 -1.83
N ALA A 89 17.59 -23.17 -3.07
CA ALA A 89 19.02 -23.11 -3.37
C ALA A 89 19.28 -22.36 -4.68
N MET A 90 20.47 -21.78 -4.79
CA MET A 90 20.97 -21.15 -6.00
C MET A 90 22.41 -21.63 -6.24
N LEU A 91 22.72 -21.97 -7.50
CA LEU A 91 24.07 -22.20 -7.98
C LEU A 91 24.32 -21.35 -9.21
N LEU A 92 25.57 -20.95 -9.40
CA LEU A 92 26.01 -20.20 -10.57
C LEU A 92 27.18 -20.93 -11.22
N TYR A 93 27.11 -21.17 -12.52
CA TYR A 93 28.22 -21.74 -13.28
C TYR A 93 28.29 -21.16 -14.69
N GLY A 94 29.36 -20.41 -14.97
CA GLY A 94 29.48 -19.70 -16.24
C GLY A 94 28.33 -18.72 -16.44
N GLN A 95 27.55 -18.90 -17.51
CA GLN A 95 26.38 -18.08 -17.85
C GLN A 95 25.04 -18.70 -17.45
N ASP A 96 25.07 -19.81 -16.70
CA ASP A 96 23.89 -20.50 -16.21
C ASP A 96 23.72 -20.27 -14.70
N ALA A 97 22.62 -19.63 -14.31
CA ALA A 97 22.18 -19.56 -12.92
C ALA A 97 21.10 -20.60 -12.69
N ILE A 98 21.29 -21.49 -11.72
CA ILE A 98 20.37 -22.58 -11.41
C ILE A 98 19.68 -22.27 -10.11
N THR A 99 18.35 -22.34 -10.11
CA THR A 99 17.56 -22.22 -8.89
C THR A 99 16.71 -23.44 -8.68
N VAL A 100 16.65 -23.89 -7.43
CA VAL A 100 15.66 -24.85 -6.97
C VAL A 100 14.64 -24.10 -6.12
N SER A 101 13.36 -24.31 -6.42
CA SER A 101 12.24 -23.68 -5.70
C SER A 101 11.14 -24.68 -5.34
N ASN A 102 10.15 -24.19 -4.60
CA ASN A 102 8.97 -24.94 -4.19
C ASN A 102 9.29 -26.17 -3.31
N GLY A 103 10.19 -26.01 -2.34
CA GLY A 103 10.65 -27.08 -1.46
C GLY A 103 11.43 -28.17 -2.18
N GLY A 104 12.06 -27.87 -3.32
CA GLY A 104 12.78 -28.86 -4.12
C GLY A 104 12.04 -29.44 -5.32
N ARG A 105 10.86 -28.93 -5.65
CA ARG A 105 10.02 -29.51 -6.71
C ARG A 105 10.29 -28.94 -8.08
N ILE A 106 10.85 -27.73 -8.17
CA ILE A 106 11.07 -27.08 -9.45
C ILE A 106 12.54 -26.72 -9.55
N MET A 107 13.20 -27.13 -10.62
CA MET A 107 14.56 -26.71 -10.94
C MET A 107 14.56 -25.94 -12.25
N ARG A 108 15.17 -24.76 -12.24
CA ARG A 108 15.24 -23.86 -13.39
C ARG A 108 16.68 -23.47 -13.67
N SER A 109 17.01 -23.35 -14.95
CA SER A 109 18.23 -22.71 -15.41
C SER A 109 17.89 -21.38 -16.07
N TRP A 110 18.64 -20.35 -15.71
CA TRP A 110 18.48 -18.98 -16.19
C TRP A 110 19.76 -18.53 -16.87
N GLU A 111 19.63 -17.91 -18.03
CA GLU A 111 20.73 -17.24 -18.69
C GLU A 111 21.07 -15.93 -17.95
N THR A 112 22.31 -15.79 -17.48
CA THR A 112 22.72 -14.64 -16.65
C THR A 112 22.78 -13.32 -17.42
N ASN A 113 22.79 -13.36 -18.76
CA ASN A 113 22.91 -12.16 -19.57
C ASN A 113 21.63 -11.34 -19.64
N ILE A 114 20.54 -12.00 -20.00
CA ILE A 114 19.24 -11.37 -20.27
C ILE A 114 18.22 -11.75 -19.18
N GLY A 115 18.53 -12.78 -18.38
CA GLY A 115 17.57 -13.41 -17.48
C GLY A 115 16.62 -14.35 -18.22
N GLY A 116 16.95 -14.84 -19.40
CA GLY A 116 16.12 -15.80 -20.12
C GLY A 116 15.99 -17.12 -19.34
N LEU A 117 14.81 -17.76 -19.38
CA LEU A 117 14.66 -19.12 -18.85
C LEU A 117 15.17 -20.11 -19.91
N ASN A 118 16.24 -20.84 -19.60
CA ASN A 118 16.80 -21.84 -20.51
C ASN A 118 15.94 -23.11 -20.51
N TRP A 119 15.60 -23.60 -19.33
CA TRP A 119 14.71 -24.75 -19.13
C TRP A 119 14.14 -24.77 -17.72
N GLU A 120 13.01 -25.46 -17.56
CA GLU A 120 12.36 -25.75 -16.29
C GLU A 120 12.02 -27.24 -16.25
N ILE A 121 12.32 -27.91 -15.14
CA ILE A 121 11.91 -29.28 -14.89
C ILE A 121 11.27 -29.44 -13.51
N THR A 122 10.32 -30.37 -13.43
CA THR A 122 9.69 -30.77 -12.18
C THR A 122 10.43 -31.97 -11.60
N LEU A 123 10.87 -31.84 -10.36
CA LEU A 123 11.52 -32.88 -9.57
C LEU A 123 10.48 -33.59 -8.70
N ASP A 124 10.75 -34.85 -8.35
CA ASP A 124 9.84 -35.65 -7.50
C ASP A 124 9.57 -35.00 -6.14
N SER A 125 8.41 -35.28 -5.55
CA SER A 125 8.08 -34.79 -4.22
C SER A 125 9.04 -35.33 -3.15
N GLY A 126 9.65 -34.45 -2.36
CA GLY A 126 10.51 -34.82 -1.23
C GLY A 126 11.12 -33.59 -0.54
N SER A 127 11.68 -33.75 0.65
CA SER A 127 12.36 -32.66 1.37
C SER A 127 13.73 -32.41 0.77
N PHE A 128 13.88 -31.30 0.07
CA PHE A 128 15.15 -30.81 -0.45
C PHE A 128 16.15 -30.51 0.68
N GLN A 129 17.42 -30.87 0.46
CA GLN A 129 18.50 -30.66 1.43
C GLN A 129 19.61 -29.78 0.86
N ALA A 130 20.12 -30.11 -0.33
CA ALA A 130 21.22 -29.36 -0.93
C ALA A 130 21.25 -29.46 -2.45
N LEU A 131 21.86 -28.46 -3.08
CA LEU A 131 22.20 -28.46 -4.50
C LEU A 131 23.72 -28.35 -4.62
N GLY A 132 24.34 -29.19 -5.43
CA GLY A 132 25.79 -29.18 -5.66
C GLY A 132 26.12 -29.30 -7.14
N LEU A 133 27.11 -28.54 -7.60
CA LEU A 133 27.63 -28.72 -8.96
C LEU A 133 28.50 -29.99 -9.00
N VAL A 134 28.25 -30.86 -9.97
CA VAL A 134 29.02 -32.09 -10.15
C VAL A 134 29.75 -32.01 -11.48
N GLY A 135 30.94 -31.41 -11.43
CA GLY A 135 32.03 -31.69 -12.36
C GLY A 135 31.81 -31.51 -13.87
N LEU A 136 32.90 -31.71 -14.60
CA LEU A 136 32.96 -31.83 -16.05
C LEU A 136 33.31 -33.29 -16.36
N GLN A 137 32.46 -33.99 -17.11
CA GLN A 137 32.83 -35.28 -17.71
C GLN A 137 32.63 -35.14 -19.22
N GLU A 138 33.72 -35.26 -19.99
CA GLU A 138 33.68 -35.22 -21.47
C GLU A 138 32.98 -33.97 -22.05
N SER A 139 33.24 -32.79 -21.47
CA SER A 139 32.61 -31.50 -21.83
C SER A 139 31.11 -31.37 -21.53
N VAL A 140 30.46 -32.40 -20.98
CA VAL A 140 29.08 -32.35 -20.47
C VAL A 140 29.11 -32.02 -18.97
N ARG A 141 28.22 -31.12 -18.55
CA ARG A 141 28.16 -30.59 -17.17
C ARG A 141 26.97 -31.16 -16.43
N TYR A 142 27.15 -31.49 -15.15
CA TYR A 142 26.10 -32.08 -14.33
C TYR A 142 25.84 -31.31 -13.03
N ILE A 143 24.62 -31.46 -12.54
CA ILE A 143 24.12 -30.90 -11.28
C ILE A 143 23.63 -32.06 -10.42
N ALA A 144 24.10 -32.15 -9.18
CA ALA A 144 23.51 -33.05 -8.21
C ALA A 144 22.48 -32.32 -7.35
N VAL A 145 21.31 -32.94 -7.23
CA VAL A 145 20.23 -32.54 -6.33
C VAL A 145 20.19 -33.56 -5.20
N LEU A 146 20.38 -33.11 -3.97
CA LEU A 146 20.26 -33.94 -2.78
C LEU A 146 18.94 -33.65 -2.08
N LYS A 147 18.17 -34.71 -1.90
CA LYS A 147 16.98 -34.76 -1.05
C LYS A 147 17.26 -35.66 0.15
N LYS A 148 16.31 -35.74 1.09
CA LYS A 148 16.46 -36.48 2.36
C LYS A 148 17.03 -37.90 2.20
N THR A 149 16.56 -38.65 1.21
CA THR A 149 16.94 -40.06 1.01
C THR A 149 17.41 -40.35 -0.42
N THR A 150 17.50 -39.34 -1.29
CA THR A 150 17.82 -39.52 -2.71
C THR A 150 18.83 -38.50 -3.20
N LEU A 151 19.79 -38.98 -3.97
CA LEU A 151 20.75 -38.18 -4.72
C LEU A 151 20.44 -38.36 -6.21
N ALA A 152 20.11 -37.27 -6.89
CA ALA A 152 19.78 -37.28 -8.31
C ALA A 152 20.81 -36.45 -9.10
N LEU A 153 21.24 -36.95 -10.25
CA LEU A 153 22.17 -36.26 -11.15
C LEU A 153 21.46 -35.82 -12.43
N HIS A 154 21.55 -34.53 -12.76
CA HIS A 154 20.89 -33.90 -13.90
C HIS A 154 21.90 -33.27 -14.85
N HIS A 155 21.59 -33.23 -16.14
CA HIS A 155 22.34 -32.48 -17.15
C HIS A 155 22.12 -30.98 -16.99
N LEU A 156 23.19 -30.17 -16.97
CA LEU A 156 23.09 -28.70 -16.84
C LEU A 156 22.42 -28.03 -18.05
N SER A 157 22.62 -28.57 -19.26
CA SER A 157 22.13 -27.96 -20.49
C SER A 157 20.63 -28.15 -20.73
N SER A 158 20.04 -29.22 -20.17
CA SER A 158 18.65 -29.60 -20.45
C SER A 158 17.80 -29.91 -19.22
N GLY A 159 18.42 -30.04 -18.04
CA GLY A 159 17.75 -30.50 -16.82
C GLY A 159 17.43 -32.00 -16.82
N HIS A 160 17.64 -32.73 -17.92
CA HIS A 160 17.30 -34.16 -17.99
C HIS A 160 18.05 -34.99 -16.94
N LEU A 161 17.34 -35.94 -16.37
CA LEU A 161 17.85 -36.86 -15.36
C LEU A 161 18.82 -37.87 -16.00
N LYS A 162 20.03 -38.00 -15.44
CA LYS A 162 21.00 -39.03 -15.82
C LYS A 162 20.82 -40.29 -14.97
N TRP A 163 20.73 -40.14 -13.65
CA TRP A 163 20.47 -41.25 -12.71
C TRP A 163 19.99 -40.73 -11.35
N VAL A 164 19.42 -41.64 -10.54
CA VAL A 164 19.02 -41.42 -9.15
C VAL A 164 19.56 -42.56 -8.29
N GLU A 165 20.10 -42.25 -7.12
CA GLU A 165 20.58 -43.22 -6.15
C GLU A 165 19.93 -42.96 -4.78
N HIS A 166 19.57 -44.05 -4.09
CA HIS A 166 18.94 -43.98 -2.77
C HIS A 166 20.02 -44.05 -1.70
N LEU A 167 20.07 -43.04 -0.85
CA LEU A 167 21.01 -42.96 0.28
C LEU A 167 20.48 -43.79 1.45
N PRO A 168 21.38 -44.30 2.32
CA PRO A 168 20.99 -45.08 3.50
C PRO A 168 19.99 -44.33 4.38
N GLU A 169 18.86 -44.96 4.70
CA GLU A 169 17.87 -44.39 5.61
C GLU A 169 18.38 -44.43 7.05
N SER A 170 18.56 -43.26 7.67
CA SER A 170 18.93 -43.14 9.08
C SER A 170 18.28 -41.89 9.67
N ASP A 171 17.61 -42.02 10.82
CA ASP A 171 16.97 -40.90 11.52
C ASP A 171 17.97 -39.94 12.19
N SER A 172 19.24 -40.36 12.34
CA SER A 172 20.29 -39.58 13.00
C SER A 172 21.22 -38.83 12.04
N ILE A 173 21.31 -39.26 10.79
CA ILE A 173 22.23 -38.68 9.79
C ILE A 173 21.46 -37.70 8.90
N HIS A 174 21.80 -36.42 8.99
CA HIS A 174 21.27 -35.40 8.07
C HIS A 174 22.30 -35.10 6.99
N TYR A 175 22.07 -35.59 5.77
CA TYR A 175 22.87 -35.23 4.59
C TYR A 175 22.68 -33.75 4.24
N GLN A 176 23.74 -32.95 4.32
CA GLN A 176 23.68 -31.49 4.19
C GLN A 176 24.47 -30.92 3.00
N MET A 177 25.43 -31.65 2.46
CA MET A 177 26.29 -31.13 1.40
C MET A 177 26.59 -32.19 0.35
N VAL A 178 26.67 -31.75 -0.90
CA VAL A 178 27.17 -32.55 -2.02
C VAL A 178 28.39 -31.86 -2.62
N TYR A 179 29.45 -32.63 -2.85
CA TYR A 179 30.70 -32.14 -3.41
C TYR A 179 31.24 -33.11 -4.48
N SER A 180 31.90 -32.58 -5.51
CA SER A 180 32.57 -33.37 -6.55
C SER A 180 33.88 -32.71 -6.97
N TYR A 181 34.94 -33.51 -7.15
CA TYR A 181 36.25 -33.07 -7.63
C TYR A 181 36.34 -32.94 -9.16
N GLY A 182 35.23 -33.09 -9.88
CA GLY A 182 35.26 -33.06 -11.35
C GLY A 182 35.73 -34.36 -12.01
N SER A 183 35.99 -35.41 -11.25
CA SER A 183 36.39 -36.75 -11.72
C SER A 183 35.21 -37.71 -11.97
N GLY A 184 33.97 -37.20 -12.00
CA GLY A 184 32.77 -38.02 -12.15
C GLY A 184 32.26 -38.70 -10.86
N VAL A 185 32.93 -38.48 -9.72
CA VAL A 185 32.51 -38.99 -8.40
C VAL A 185 31.77 -37.90 -7.61
N VAL A 186 30.66 -38.28 -6.97
CA VAL A 186 29.82 -37.41 -6.14
C VAL A 186 29.90 -37.87 -4.69
N TRP A 187 30.25 -36.96 -3.79
CA TRP A 187 30.29 -37.20 -2.35
C TRP A 187 29.12 -36.50 -1.67
N ALA A 188 28.35 -37.21 -0.85
CA ALA A 188 27.31 -36.64 0.00
C ALA A 188 27.74 -36.73 1.48
N LEU A 189 27.80 -35.58 2.18
CA LEU A 189 28.25 -35.49 3.56
C LEU A 189 27.05 -35.38 4.51
N GLY A 190 26.96 -36.31 5.47
CA GLY A 190 25.95 -36.36 6.52
C GLY A 190 26.49 -35.93 7.88
N VAL A 191 25.72 -35.08 8.59
CA VAL A 191 26.07 -34.54 9.91
C VAL A 191 25.03 -34.95 10.94
N VAL A 192 25.47 -35.31 12.15
CA VAL A 192 24.61 -35.57 13.32
C VAL A 192 24.61 -34.30 14.20
N PRO A 193 23.48 -33.57 14.33
CA PRO A 193 23.45 -32.30 15.02
C PRO A 193 23.41 -32.50 16.54
N ILE A 194 24.51 -32.18 17.23
CA ILE A 194 24.58 -32.09 18.69
C ILE A 194 24.87 -30.62 19.05
N PHE A 195 23.82 -29.92 19.48
CA PHE A 195 23.74 -28.58 20.09
C PHE A 195 24.19 -27.34 19.27
N GLY A 196 23.24 -26.43 19.01
CA GLY A 196 23.51 -25.04 18.62
C GLY A 196 22.42 -24.08 19.13
N LYS A 197 22.78 -23.14 20.00
CA LYS A 197 21.89 -22.13 20.59
C LYS A 197 22.06 -20.80 19.84
N TRP A 198 20.98 -20.16 19.43
CA TRP A 198 20.99 -18.84 18.80
C TRP A 198 20.96 -17.73 19.86
N SER A 199 21.70 -16.64 19.61
CA SER A 199 21.67 -15.41 20.42
C SER A 199 21.16 -14.25 19.56
N GLN A 200 20.23 -13.47 20.11
CA GLN A 200 19.64 -12.30 19.47
C GLN A 200 19.89 -11.07 20.36
N VAL A 201 20.39 -9.99 19.75
CA VAL A 201 20.62 -8.70 20.40
C VAL A 201 19.37 -7.83 20.22
N ALA A 202 18.85 -7.28 21.32
CA ALA A 202 17.68 -6.41 21.32
C ALA A 202 18.05 -4.92 21.36
N PRO A 203 17.35 -4.05 20.61
CA PRO A 203 17.45 -2.59 20.69
C PRO A 203 16.78 -2.03 21.97
N PRO A 204 16.98 -0.74 22.33
CA PRO A 204 16.65 -0.21 23.67
C PRO A 204 15.15 -0.24 23.99
N VAL A 205 14.89 -0.47 25.28
CA VAL A 205 13.63 -1.02 25.83
C VAL A 205 12.74 0.09 26.38
N LEU A 206 11.55 0.26 25.80
CA LEU A 206 10.39 0.73 26.56
C LEU A 206 10.19 -0.27 27.71
N LYS A 207 10.15 0.20 28.96
CA LYS A 207 10.14 -0.68 30.15
C LYS A 207 9.00 -1.71 30.14
N ARG A 208 7.96 -1.51 29.32
CA ARG A 208 6.72 -2.30 29.24
C ARG A 208 6.20 -2.37 27.79
N PRO A 209 5.44 -3.43 27.45
CA PRO A 209 4.74 -3.49 26.16
C PRO A 209 3.66 -2.40 26.08
N ILE A 210 3.55 -1.76 24.91
CA ILE A 210 2.53 -0.75 24.62
C ILE A 210 1.36 -1.46 23.93
N LEU A 211 0.15 -1.28 24.45
CA LEU A 211 -1.06 -1.81 23.84
C LEU A 211 -1.55 -0.91 22.69
N GLN A 212 -1.51 0.40 22.89
CA GLN A 212 -1.94 1.40 21.89
C GLN A 212 -1.23 2.74 22.12
N SER A 213 -1.19 3.56 21.08
CA SER A 213 -0.72 4.94 21.14
C SER A 213 -1.75 5.89 20.55
N LEU A 214 -1.91 7.07 21.13
CA LEU A 214 -2.79 8.14 20.66
C LEU A 214 -2.02 9.46 20.58
N LEU A 215 -1.98 10.07 19.39
CA LEU A 215 -1.40 11.40 19.21
C LEU A 215 -2.50 12.45 19.40
N LEU A 216 -2.35 13.31 20.39
CA LEU A 216 -3.28 14.38 20.68
C LEU A 216 -2.94 15.66 19.87
N PRO A 217 -3.95 16.48 19.54
CA PRO A 217 -3.72 17.75 18.87
C PRO A 217 -3.18 18.85 19.80
N ILE A 218 -3.20 18.64 21.12
CA ILE A 218 -2.63 19.57 22.10
C ILE A 218 -1.12 19.65 21.93
N MET A 219 -0.58 20.84 22.12
CA MET A 219 0.83 21.14 21.94
C MET A 219 1.44 21.68 23.22
N ASP A 220 2.70 21.33 23.44
CA ASP A 220 3.51 21.98 24.46
C ASP A 220 4.04 23.35 23.97
N GLN A 221 4.77 24.04 24.84
CA GLN A 221 5.42 25.34 24.57
C GLN A 221 6.35 25.29 23.34
N ASP A 222 6.91 24.11 23.06
CA ASP A 222 7.79 23.86 21.91
C ASP A 222 7.03 23.43 20.64
N TYR A 223 5.70 23.62 20.60
CA TYR A 223 4.82 23.17 19.52
C TYR A 223 4.84 21.64 19.26
N ALA A 224 5.37 20.87 20.22
CA ALA A 224 5.39 19.42 20.18
C ALA A 224 4.01 18.85 20.55
N LYS A 225 3.43 18.04 19.66
CA LYS A 225 2.18 17.32 19.94
C LYS A 225 2.39 16.25 21.01
N VAL A 226 1.40 16.08 21.88
CA VAL A 226 1.47 15.11 22.97
C VAL A 226 1.09 13.72 22.47
N LEU A 227 1.99 12.75 22.64
CA LEU A 227 1.76 11.34 22.40
C LEU A 227 1.43 10.65 23.73
N LEU A 228 0.28 9.97 23.80
CA LEU A 228 -0.09 9.12 24.91
C LEU A 228 0.12 7.66 24.54
N LEU A 229 0.73 6.89 25.44
CA LEU A 229 0.98 5.46 25.29
C LEU A 229 0.32 4.74 26.46
N ILE A 230 -0.55 3.77 26.16
CA ILE A 230 -1.18 2.91 27.17
C ILE A 230 -0.40 1.60 27.29
N ASP A 231 0.00 1.25 28.52
CA ASP A 231 0.71 0.01 28.83
C ASP A 231 -0.24 -1.16 29.14
N ASP A 232 0.34 -2.33 29.44
CA ASP A 232 -0.36 -3.55 29.81
C ASP A 232 -1.05 -3.51 31.19
N GLU A 233 -0.69 -2.56 32.05
CA GLU A 233 -1.39 -2.27 33.32
C GLU A 233 -2.49 -1.20 33.15
N TYR A 234 -2.79 -0.79 31.91
CA TYR A 234 -3.74 0.28 31.58
C TYR A 234 -3.37 1.65 32.18
N LYS A 235 -2.07 1.90 32.42
CA LYS A 235 -1.51 3.20 32.79
C LYS A 235 -1.05 3.94 31.55
N VAL A 236 -1.23 5.25 31.56
CA VAL A 236 -0.88 6.11 30.42
C VAL A 236 0.41 6.86 30.71
N THR A 237 1.34 6.79 29.76
CA THR A 237 2.54 7.61 29.74
C THR A 237 2.41 8.67 28.66
N ALA A 238 2.70 9.92 29.01
CA ALA A 238 2.66 11.06 28.11
C ALA A 238 4.06 11.43 27.63
N PHE A 239 4.18 11.83 26.37
CA PHE A 239 5.42 12.33 25.78
C PHE A 239 5.13 13.53 24.87
N PRO A 240 5.71 14.72 25.11
CA PRO A 240 6.56 15.10 26.24
C PRO A 240 5.81 15.19 27.59
N ALA A 241 6.44 14.80 28.70
CA ALA A 241 5.86 14.85 30.05
C ALA A 241 6.23 16.14 30.80
N THR A 242 6.04 17.32 30.19
CA THR A 242 6.33 18.60 30.85
C THR A 242 5.21 19.00 31.81
N ARG A 243 5.51 19.88 32.77
CA ARG A 243 4.51 20.38 33.73
C ARG A 243 3.30 21.04 33.06
N ASN A 244 3.52 21.71 31.92
CA ASN A 244 2.45 22.34 31.16
C ASN A 244 1.52 21.29 30.51
N VAL A 245 2.09 20.27 29.88
CA VAL A 245 1.34 19.15 29.31
C VAL A 245 0.53 18.43 30.39
N LEU A 246 1.13 18.13 31.54
CA LEU A 246 0.43 17.44 32.64
C LEU A 246 -0.75 18.26 33.18
N ARG A 247 -0.62 19.60 33.26
CA ARG A 247 -1.74 20.49 33.63
C ARG A 247 -2.86 20.46 32.60
N GLN A 248 -2.53 20.56 31.31
CA GLN A 248 -3.53 20.48 30.24
C GLN A 248 -4.23 19.13 30.21
N LEU A 249 -3.49 18.03 30.39
CA LEU A 249 -4.06 16.69 30.48
C LEU A 249 -4.98 16.55 31.70
N HIS A 250 -4.65 17.15 32.84
CA HIS A 250 -5.52 17.14 34.02
C HIS A 250 -6.87 17.85 33.77
N GLU A 251 -6.90 18.88 32.93
CA GLU A 251 -8.12 19.58 32.52
C GLU A 251 -8.93 18.80 31.46
N LEU A 252 -8.24 18.18 30.50
CA LEU A 252 -8.86 17.51 29.34
C LEU A 252 -9.07 15.99 29.50
N ALA A 253 -8.54 15.39 30.57
CA ALA A 253 -8.59 13.94 30.83
C ALA A 253 -9.96 13.28 30.55
N PRO A 254 -11.10 13.79 31.08
CA PRO A 254 -12.38 13.10 30.89
C PRO A 254 -12.89 13.10 29.44
N SER A 255 -12.29 13.89 28.56
CA SER A 255 -12.62 13.95 27.13
C SER A 255 -11.73 13.03 26.28
N ILE A 256 -10.73 12.37 26.86
CA ILE A 256 -9.81 11.47 26.16
C ILE A 256 -10.24 10.03 26.39
N PHE A 257 -10.48 9.31 25.30
CA PHE A 257 -10.89 7.91 25.27
C PHE A 257 -9.90 7.09 24.45
N PHE A 258 -9.60 5.88 24.94
CA PHE A 258 -8.87 4.84 24.24
C PHE A 258 -9.82 3.70 23.88
N TYR A 259 -9.51 2.97 22.82
CA TYR A 259 -10.22 1.74 22.46
C TYR A 259 -9.20 0.64 22.16
N LEU A 260 -9.26 -0.44 22.91
CA LEU A 260 -8.40 -1.61 22.75
C LEU A 260 -9.19 -2.73 22.08
N VAL A 261 -8.53 -3.45 21.17
CA VAL A 261 -9.14 -4.53 20.39
C VAL A 261 -8.29 -5.77 20.60
N ASP A 262 -8.85 -6.76 21.27
CA ASP A 262 -8.28 -8.11 21.38
C ASP A 262 -9.00 -9.02 20.37
N ALA A 263 -8.31 -9.31 19.27
CA ALA A 263 -8.85 -10.15 18.20
C ALA A 263 -8.88 -11.65 18.54
N GLU A 264 -8.11 -12.11 19.53
CA GLU A 264 -8.07 -13.52 19.93
C GLU A 264 -9.27 -13.86 20.80
N GLN A 265 -9.58 -12.99 21.77
CA GLN A 265 -10.77 -13.13 22.62
C GLN A 265 -12.03 -12.52 22.01
N GLY A 266 -11.89 -11.75 20.92
CA GLY A 266 -13.01 -11.04 20.31
C GLY A 266 -13.54 -9.88 21.16
N ARG A 267 -12.69 -9.26 21.99
CA ARG A 267 -13.09 -8.20 22.92
C ARG A 267 -12.70 -6.82 22.40
N LEU A 268 -13.63 -5.88 22.46
CA LEU A 268 -13.38 -4.45 22.25
C LEU A 268 -13.71 -3.71 23.53
N CYS A 269 -12.74 -3.01 24.10
CA CYS A 269 -12.89 -2.29 25.35
C CYS A 269 -12.57 -0.82 25.16
N GLY A 270 -13.44 0.06 25.66
CA GLY A 270 -13.21 1.49 25.71
C GLY A 270 -12.76 1.93 27.10
N TYR A 271 -11.68 2.70 27.16
CA TYR A 271 -11.12 3.22 28.41
C TYR A 271 -11.15 4.75 28.41
N ARG A 272 -11.57 5.35 29.52
CA ARG A 272 -11.52 6.80 29.72
C ARG A 272 -10.29 7.19 30.54
N LEU A 273 -9.62 8.27 30.16
CA LEU A 273 -8.47 8.78 30.89
C LEU A 273 -8.90 9.52 32.16
N ARG A 274 -8.27 9.20 33.29
CA ARG A 274 -8.43 9.93 34.55
C ARG A 274 -7.33 10.98 34.73
N LYS A 275 -7.57 11.89 35.68
CA LYS A 275 -6.69 13.03 35.98
C LYS A 275 -5.30 12.65 36.47
N ASP A 276 -5.16 11.46 37.04
CA ASP A 276 -3.93 10.84 37.53
C ASP A 276 -3.20 10.00 36.47
N LEU A 277 -3.61 10.08 35.20
CA LEU A 277 -3.08 9.29 34.07
C LEU A 277 -3.29 7.77 34.20
N THR A 278 -4.20 7.36 35.06
CA THR A 278 -4.77 6.01 35.03
C THR A 278 -5.97 5.99 34.09
N THR A 279 -6.40 4.79 33.70
CA THR A 279 -7.60 4.64 32.88
C THR A 279 -8.67 3.87 33.62
N GLU A 280 -9.92 4.12 33.27
CA GLU A 280 -11.07 3.38 33.75
C GLU A 280 -11.84 2.77 32.59
N LEU A 281 -12.33 1.55 32.77
CA LEU A 281 -13.16 0.87 31.78
C LEU A 281 -14.50 1.60 31.66
N SER A 282 -14.81 2.08 30.46
CA SER A 282 -16.05 2.81 30.16
C SER A 282 -17.09 1.94 29.48
N TRP A 283 -16.68 1.10 28.53
CA TRP A 283 -17.58 0.20 27.80
C TRP A 283 -16.82 -1.05 27.35
N GLU A 284 -17.54 -2.14 27.17
CA GLU A 284 -17.01 -3.41 26.70
C GLU A 284 -18.01 -4.05 25.72
N LEU A 285 -17.48 -4.51 24.58
CA LEU A 285 -18.21 -5.23 23.55
C LEU A 285 -17.49 -6.55 23.26
N THR A 286 -18.24 -7.64 23.27
CA THR A 286 -17.74 -8.99 22.98
C THR A 286 -18.32 -9.49 21.67
N ILE A 287 -17.44 -9.95 20.78
CA ILE A 287 -17.78 -10.64 19.53
C ILE A 287 -17.37 -12.10 19.72
N PRO A 288 -18.30 -13.07 19.66
CA PRO A 288 -17.99 -14.46 20.00
C PRO A 288 -16.96 -15.06 19.01
N PRO A 289 -15.74 -15.39 19.49
CA PRO A 289 -14.65 -15.87 18.63
C PRO A 289 -14.93 -17.25 18.03
N GLU A 290 -15.87 -18.00 18.60
CA GLU A 290 -16.32 -19.30 18.07
C GLU A 290 -16.97 -19.17 16.69
N VAL A 291 -17.63 -18.03 16.42
CA VAL A 291 -18.43 -17.79 15.22
C VAL A 291 -17.76 -16.77 14.30
N GLN A 292 -17.13 -15.74 14.87
CA GLN A 292 -16.55 -14.62 14.11
C GLN A 292 -15.23 -14.16 14.70
N ARG A 293 -14.25 -13.91 13.84
CA ARG A 293 -12.95 -13.33 14.22
C ARG A 293 -12.81 -11.92 13.68
N ILE A 294 -12.31 -11.00 14.50
CA ILE A 294 -12.01 -9.63 14.08
C ILE A 294 -10.78 -9.64 13.17
N VAL A 295 -10.87 -9.03 12.00
CA VAL A 295 -9.79 -8.99 11.01
C VAL A 295 -9.22 -7.58 10.86
N LYS A 296 -10.07 -6.55 10.86
CA LYS A 296 -9.66 -5.15 10.71
C LYS A 296 -10.53 -4.23 11.55
N VAL A 297 -9.91 -3.19 12.11
CA VAL A 297 -10.58 -2.05 12.72
C VAL A 297 -10.06 -0.78 12.06
N LYS A 298 -10.95 0.04 11.50
CA LYS A 298 -10.60 1.29 10.82
C LYS A 298 -11.40 2.48 11.36
N GLY A 299 -10.69 3.39 12.02
CA GLY A 299 -11.16 4.74 12.30
C GLY A 299 -10.89 5.70 11.14
N LYS A 300 -11.48 6.90 11.21
CA LYS A 300 -11.21 8.00 10.29
C LYS A 300 -9.81 8.58 10.55
N ARG A 301 -9.24 9.25 9.54
CA ARG A 301 -7.97 9.96 9.73
C ARG A 301 -8.23 11.26 10.50
N SER A 302 -7.51 11.49 11.59
CA SER A 302 -7.67 12.73 12.39
C SER A 302 -7.27 14.01 11.64
N SER A 303 -6.50 13.90 10.55
CA SER A 303 -6.07 15.04 9.72
C SER A 303 -7.03 15.37 8.57
N GLU A 304 -8.11 14.60 8.42
CA GLU A 304 -9.11 14.80 7.38
C GLU A 304 -10.06 15.93 7.75
N HIS A 305 -10.33 16.83 6.80
CA HIS A 305 -11.37 17.85 6.92
C HIS A 305 -12.52 17.56 5.95
N VAL A 306 -13.73 17.99 6.33
CA VAL A 306 -14.94 17.85 5.52
C VAL A 306 -15.47 19.24 5.21
N HIS A 307 -15.43 19.62 3.94
CA HIS A 307 -15.85 20.96 3.51
C HIS A 307 -17.37 21.16 3.62
N SER A 308 -18.17 20.21 3.11
CA SER A 308 -19.63 20.30 3.14
C SER A 308 -20.24 19.32 4.15
N GLN A 309 -20.98 19.88 5.10
CA GLN A 309 -21.71 19.17 6.16
C GLN A 309 -22.98 18.47 5.66
N GLY A 310 -23.52 18.91 4.52
CA GLY A 310 -24.69 18.32 3.89
C GLY A 310 -24.50 18.13 2.39
N ARG A 311 -25.46 17.47 1.77
CA ARG A 311 -25.58 17.28 0.33
C ARG A 311 -26.89 17.90 -0.13
N VAL A 312 -26.84 18.70 -1.20
CA VAL A 312 -28.03 19.30 -1.79
C VAL A 312 -28.78 18.25 -2.59
N MET A 313 -30.09 18.19 -2.38
CA MET A 313 -31.05 17.30 -3.04
C MET A 313 -31.67 18.00 -4.26
N GLY A 314 -32.31 17.24 -5.15
CA GLY A 314 -32.94 17.80 -6.36
C GLY A 314 -33.97 18.88 -6.05
N ASP A 315 -34.79 18.66 -5.01
CA ASP A 315 -35.78 19.63 -4.53
C ASP A 315 -35.19 20.84 -3.78
N ARG A 316 -33.86 21.04 -3.83
CA ARG A 316 -33.09 22.07 -3.11
C ARG A 316 -33.09 21.93 -1.60
N SER A 317 -33.62 20.83 -1.06
CA SER A 317 -33.42 20.48 0.35
C SER A 317 -31.98 20.04 0.61
N VAL A 318 -31.58 19.98 1.88
CA VAL A 318 -30.24 19.55 2.29
C VAL A 318 -30.36 18.27 3.10
N LEU A 319 -29.64 17.24 2.67
CA LEU A 319 -29.46 16.02 3.44
C LEU A 319 -28.14 16.09 4.20
N TYR A 320 -28.21 16.16 5.53
CA TYR A 320 -27.05 16.31 6.38
C TYR A 320 -26.32 14.98 6.60
N LYS A 321 -24.99 15.04 6.46
CA LYS A 321 -24.10 13.89 6.64
C LYS A 321 -23.91 13.63 8.14
N SER A 322 -23.90 12.36 8.54
CA SER A 322 -23.52 12.00 9.91
C SER A 322 -21.99 11.89 10.03
N LEU A 323 -21.38 12.92 10.60
CA LEU A 323 -19.92 13.05 10.71
C LEU A 323 -19.40 12.72 12.11
N ASN A 324 -19.68 11.51 12.60
CA ASN A 324 -19.12 11.07 13.88
C ASN A 324 -17.58 10.91 13.77
N PRO A 325 -16.75 11.73 14.46
CA PRO A 325 -15.29 11.65 14.36
C PRO A 325 -14.72 10.42 15.06
N ASN A 326 -15.47 9.85 16.01
CA ASN A 326 -15.06 8.72 16.85
C ASN A 326 -15.59 7.38 16.31
N LEU A 327 -16.12 7.34 15.09
CA LEU A 327 -16.69 6.15 14.49
C LEU A 327 -15.60 5.17 14.05
N LEU A 328 -15.76 3.91 14.44
CA LEU A 328 -14.88 2.80 14.09
C LEU A 328 -15.63 1.81 13.20
N ALA A 329 -15.03 1.41 12.09
CA ALA A 329 -15.53 0.32 11.25
C ALA A 329 -14.77 -0.96 11.62
N VAL A 330 -15.46 -1.88 12.28
CA VAL A 330 -14.94 -3.19 12.70
C VAL A 330 -15.42 -4.24 11.70
N VAL A 331 -14.46 -4.99 11.16
CA VAL A 331 -14.69 -6.06 10.19
C VAL A 331 -14.42 -7.40 10.83
N THR A 332 -15.37 -8.31 10.72
CA THR A 332 -15.25 -9.69 11.18
C THR A 332 -15.41 -10.67 10.03
N GLU A 333 -14.71 -11.81 10.12
CA GLU A 333 -14.86 -12.94 9.21
C GLU A 333 -15.38 -14.15 10.00
N SER A 334 -16.25 -14.95 9.39
CA SER A 334 -16.72 -16.19 10.00
C SER A 334 -15.59 -17.19 10.22
N THR A 335 -15.63 -17.91 11.34
CA THR A 335 -14.72 -19.05 11.59
C THR A 335 -15.01 -20.22 10.66
N ASP A 336 -16.29 -20.45 10.34
CA ASP A 336 -16.68 -21.43 9.34
C ASP A 336 -16.30 -20.97 7.94
N VAL A 337 -15.37 -21.71 7.32
CA VAL A 337 -14.82 -21.42 5.99
C VAL A 337 -15.65 -22.09 4.88
N HIS A 338 -16.69 -22.85 5.23
CA HIS A 338 -17.52 -23.52 4.24
C HIS A 338 -18.25 -22.52 3.33
N HIS A 339 -18.14 -22.70 2.01
CA HIS A 339 -18.58 -21.72 1.00
C HIS A 339 -20.05 -21.27 1.12
N GLU A 340 -20.93 -22.11 1.65
CA GLU A 340 -22.36 -21.78 1.80
C GLU A 340 -22.69 -21.05 3.11
N ARG A 341 -21.87 -21.21 4.14
CA ARG A 341 -22.10 -20.70 5.50
C ARG A 341 -21.18 -19.55 5.87
N THR A 342 -20.08 -19.36 5.13
CA THR A 342 -19.15 -18.26 5.36
C THR A 342 -19.81 -16.90 5.18
N PHE A 343 -19.43 -15.94 6.01
CA PHE A 343 -19.95 -14.58 5.95
C PHE A 343 -18.94 -13.57 6.49
N ILE A 344 -19.16 -12.30 6.16
CA ILE A 344 -18.41 -11.15 6.68
C ILE A 344 -19.35 -10.29 7.49
N GLY A 345 -18.95 -9.91 8.71
CA GLY A 345 -19.66 -8.96 9.56
C GLY A 345 -19.02 -7.58 9.49
N ILE A 346 -19.85 -6.55 9.42
CA ILE A 346 -19.44 -5.14 9.48
C ILE A 346 -20.19 -4.49 10.64
N PHE A 347 -19.44 -3.96 11.61
CA PHE A 347 -19.97 -3.25 12.75
C PHE A 347 -19.42 -1.82 12.75
N LEU A 348 -20.30 -0.83 12.66
CA LEU A 348 -19.95 0.57 12.88
C LEU A 348 -20.19 0.87 14.35
N VAL A 349 -19.12 1.12 15.11
CA VAL A 349 -19.15 1.29 16.56
C VAL A 349 -18.64 2.68 16.92
N ASP A 350 -19.33 3.37 17.80
CA ASP A 350 -18.83 4.62 18.37
C ASP A 350 -17.74 4.31 19.41
N GLY A 351 -16.53 4.83 19.20
CA GLY A 351 -15.37 4.54 20.04
C GLY A 351 -15.42 5.14 21.46
N VAL A 352 -16.34 6.07 21.72
CA VAL A 352 -16.49 6.72 23.04
C VAL A 352 -17.52 5.97 23.89
N THR A 353 -18.65 5.61 23.31
CA THR A 353 -19.79 4.99 24.03
C THR A 353 -19.87 3.47 23.88
N GLY A 354 -19.23 2.89 22.86
CA GLY A 354 -19.38 1.48 22.51
C GLY A 354 -20.70 1.16 21.80
N ARG A 355 -21.53 2.16 21.49
CA ARG A 355 -22.82 1.96 20.82
C ARG A 355 -22.59 1.47 19.38
N ILE A 356 -23.24 0.36 19.03
CA ILE A 356 -23.27 -0.11 17.65
C ILE A 356 -24.26 0.75 16.86
N ILE A 357 -23.73 1.55 15.93
CA ILE A 357 -24.49 2.43 15.04
C ILE A 357 -25.13 1.62 13.91
N HIS A 358 -24.39 0.65 13.37
CA HIS A 358 -24.87 -0.21 12.30
C HIS A 358 -24.22 -1.59 12.41
N SER A 359 -25.00 -2.62 12.11
CA SER A 359 -24.51 -3.99 11.96
C SER A 359 -25.02 -4.55 10.63
N SER A 360 -24.12 -5.11 9.84
CA SER A 360 -24.44 -5.75 8.57
C SER A 360 -23.69 -7.06 8.44
N VAL A 361 -24.35 -8.06 7.83
CA VAL A 361 -23.80 -9.39 7.61
C VAL A 361 -23.91 -9.74 6.13
N GLN A 362 -22.77 -9.82 5.46
CA GLN A 362 -22.69 -10.25 4.09
C GLN A 362 -22.53 -11.76 4.01
N ARG A 363 -23.61 -12.45 3.63
CA ARG A 363 -23.64 -13.92 3.53
C ARG A 363 -22.91 -14.41 2.27
N LYS A 364 -22.34 -15.61 2.34
CA LYS A 364 -21.60 -16.25 1.24
C LYS A 364 -20.47 -15.36 0.73
N ALA A 365 -19.73 -14.78 1.66
CA ALA A 365 -18.66 -13.85 1.40
C ALA A 365 -17.43 -14.22 2.24
N ARG A 366 -16.24 -14.08 1.65
CA ARG A 366 -14.95 -14.43 2.23
C ARG A 366 -13.93 -13.32 2.01
N GLY A 367 -12.97 -13.21 2.93
CA GLY A 367 -11.81 -12.32 2.77
C GLY A 367 -10.84 -12.76 1.66
N PRO A 368 -9.76 -11.97 1.42
CA PRO A 368 -9.33 -10.84 2.24
C PRO A 368 -10.25 -9.62 2.09
N VAL A 369 -10.60 -8.97 3.21
CA VAL A 369 -11.43 -7.75 3.19
C VAL A 369 -10.54 -6.51 3.14
N HIS A 370 -10.75 -5.65 2.16
CA HIS A 370 -10.15 -4.31 2.10
C HIS A 370 -11.22 -3.29 2.47
N ILE A 371 -10.93 -2.38 3.42
CA ILE A 371 -11.90 -1.40 3.92
C ILE A 371 -11.26 -0.02 4.00
N VAL A 372 -12.02 0.99 3.58
CA VAL A 372 -11.70 2.41 3.68
C VAL A 372 -12.86 3.12 4.37
N HIS A 373 -12.54 3.98 5.33
CA HIS A 373 -13.48 4.79 6.09
C HIS A 373 -13.06 6.25 5.99
N SER A 374 -13.94 7.10 5.47
CA SER A 374 -13.67 8.52 5.21
C SER A 374 -14.98 9.32 5.26
N GLU A 375 -14.92 10.57 5.69
CA GLU A 375 -16.08 11.47 5.86
C GLU A 375 -17.28 10.81 6.56
N ASN A 376 -18.35 10.51 5.82
CA ASN A 376 -19.59 9.88 6.27
C ASN A 376 -19.80 8.51 5.63
N TRP A 377 -18.78 7.93 5.00
CA TRP A 377 -18.93 6.74 4.18
C TRP A 377 -17.86 5.68 4.45
N VAL A 378 -18.25 4.43 4.20
CA VAL A 378 -17.39 3.26 4.35
C VAL A 378 -17.50 2.46 3.07
N VAL A 379 -16.37 2.14 2.44
CA VAL A 379 -16.33 1.22 1.30
C VAL A 379 -15.48 0.04 1.70
N TYR A 380 -16.03 -1.17 1.55
CA TYR A 380 -15.28 -2.39 1.74
C TYR A 380 -15.46 -3.35 0.57
N GLN A 381 -14.44 -4.17 0.34
CA GLN A 381 -14.41 -5.17 -0.72
C GLN A 381 -14.24 -6.57 -0.11
N TYR A 382 -14.91 -7.54 -0.72
CA TYR A 382 -14.81 -8.95 -0.36
C TYR A 382 -14.99 -9.86 -1.58
N TRP A 383 -14.80 -11.17 -1.39
CA TRP A 383 -15.03 -12.20 -2.39
C TRP A 383 -16.37 -12.91 -2.15
N ASN A 384 -17.28 -12.85 -3.11
CA ASN A 384 -18.54 -13.58 -3.07
C ASN A 384 -18.33 -15.03 -3.50
N THR A 385 -18.58 -15.99 -2.61
CA THR A 385 -18.35 -17.42 -2.87
C THR A 385 -19.44 -18.04 -3.75
N LYS A 386 -20.67 -17.51 -3.71
CA LYS A 386 -21.80 -17.99 -4.53
C LYS A 386 -21.59 -17.64 -6.00
N ALA A 387 -21.25 -16.38 -6.29
CA ALA A 387 -21.06 -15.89 -7.64
C ALA A 387 -19.60 -15.97 -8.13
N ARG A 388 -18.65 -16.30 -7.24
CA ARG A 388 -17.21 -16.40 -7.51
C ARG A 388 -16.63 -15.13 -8.14
N ARG A 389 -16.89 -13.99 -7.51
CA ARG A 389 -16.45 -12.67 -7.99
C ARG A 389 -16.15 -11.72 -6.83
N ASN A 390 -15.38 -10.67 -7.10
CA ASN A 390 -15.12 -9.60 -6.12
C ASN A 390 -16.29 -8.63 -6.11
N GLU A 391 -16.70 -8.17 -4.94
CA GLU A 391 -17.78 -7.20 -4.75
C GLU A 391 -17.32 -6.07 -3.82
N PHE A 392 -17.66 -4.84 -4.18
CA PHE A 392 -17.61 -3.68 -3.29
C PHE A 392 -18.96 -3.50 -2.64
N THR A 393 -18.99 -3.06 -1.39
CA THR A 393 -20.19 -2.52 -0.76
C THR A 393 -19.87 -1.16 -0.17
N ALA A 394 -20.67 -0.17 -0.54
CA ALA A 394 -20.56 1.21 -0.09
C ALA A 394 -21.67 1.50 0.91
N LEU A 395 -21.32 2.09 2.04
CA LEU A 395 -22.24 2.60 3.07
C LEU A 395 -22.09 4.11 3.15
N GLU A 396 -23.19 4.82 3.29
CA GLU A 396 -23.22 6.25 3.61
C GLU A 396 -24.16 6.51 4.78
N LEU A 397 -23.72 7.36 5.71
CA LEU A 397 -24.45 7.71 6.92
C LEU A 397 -24.98 9.16 6.81
N TYR A 398 -26.27 9.32 7.04
CA TYR A 398 -26.97 10.61 7.01
C TYR A 398 -27.78 10.82 8.30
N GLU A 399 -27.85 12.06 8.79
CA GLU A 399 -28.68 12.42 9.95
C GLU A 399 -30.14 12.67 9.55
N GLY A 400 -30.37 13.17 8.34
CA GLY A 400 -31.68 13.55 7.83
C GLY A 400 -31.68 14.97 7.26
N THR A 401 -32.85 15.61 7.22
CA THR A 401 -33.03 16.98 6.72
C THR A 401 -32.75 18.06 7.76
N GLU A 402 -32.62 17.69 9.03
CA GLU A 402 -32.31 18.59 10.14
C GLU A 402 -31.03 18.13 10.85
N GLN A 403 -30.22 19.07 11.32
CA GLN A 403 -29.06 18.79 12.16
C GLN A 403 -29.45 18.84 13.62
N TYR A 404 -29.01 17.84 14.40
CA TYR A 404 -29.26 17.86 15.84
C TYR A 404 -28.51 18.99 16.55
N ASN A 405 -27.22 19.17 16.23
CA ASN A 405 -26.40 20.27 16.72
C ASN A 405 -25.32 20.62 15.70
N ALA A 406 -25.42 21.82 15.13
CA ALA A 406 -24.52 22.32 14.10
C ALA A 406 -23.17 22.81 14.63
N THR A 407 -23.09 23.15 15.92
CA THR A 407 -21.89 23.78 16.52
C THR A 407 -20.91 22.74 17.04
N ALA A 408 -21.41 21.66 17.65
CA ALA A 408 -20.57 20.66 18.27
C ALA A 408 -21.11 19.23 18.08
N PHE A 409 -20.18 18.30 17.91
CA PHE A 409 -20.45 16.87 17.92
C PHE A 409 -19.96 16.26 19.23
N SER A 410 -20.88 15.66 19.99
CA SER A 410 -20.55 14.87 21.19
C SER A 410 -21.17 13.49 21.05
N SER A 411 -20.34 12.44 21.10
CA SER A 411 -20.81 11.04 21.08
C SER A 411 -21.71 10.69 22.28
N LEU A 412 -21.61 11.43 23.38
CA LEU A 412 -22.39 11.20 24.61
C LEU A 412 -23.82 11.77 24.54
N ASP A 413 -24.07 12.72 23.64
CA ASP A 413 -25.32 13.48 23.54
C ASP A 413 -25.92 13.36 22.12
N ARG A 414 -26.11 12.11 21.70
CA ARG A 414 -26.71 11.74 20.41
C ARG A 414 -27.67 10.56 20.58
N PRO A 415 -28.96 10.82 20.82
CA PRO A 415 -29.94 9.75 20.97
C PRO A 415 -30.30 9.08 19.63
N GLN A 416 -30.39 9.87 18.55
CA GLN A 416 -30.82 9.40 17.23
C GLN A 416 -29.70 8.67 16.48
N LEU A 417 -30.06 7.55 15.85
CA LEU A 417 -29.16 6.83 14.95
C LEU A 417 -29.24 7.42 13.54
N PRO A 418 -28.10 7.52 12.83
CA PRO A 418 -28.10 7.95 11.45
C PRO A 418 -28.79 6.91 10.54
N GLN A 419 -29.39 7.41 9.47
CA GLN A 419 -29.86 6.59 8.37
C GLN A 419 -28.64 6.08 7.59
N VAL A 420 -28.55 4.75 7.45
CA VAL A 420 -27.47 4.09 6.70
C VAL A 420 -28.01 3.63 5.35
N LEU A 421 -27.48 4.21 4.28
CA LEU A 421 -27.74 3.76 2.92
C LEU A 421 -26.62 2.82 2.49
N GLN A 422 -26.97 1.72 1.82
CA GLN A 422 -26.01 0.73 1.36
C GLN A 422 -26.30 0.27 -0.07
N GLN A 423 -25.25 0.04 -0.85
CA GLN A 423 -25.35 -0.55 -2.18
C GLN A 423 -24.09 -1.33 -2.51
N SER A 424 -24.27 -2.45 -3.20
CA SER A 424 -23.16 -3.34 -3.59
C SER A 424 -22.90 -3.27 -5.08
N TYR A 425 -21.65 -3.49 -5.48
CA TYR A 425 -21.15 -3.38 -6.83
C TYR A 425 -20.20 -4.54 -7.10
N ILE A 426 -20.07 -4.94 -8.36
CA ILE A 426 -19.18 -6.01 -8.82
C ILE A 426 -17.87 -5.38 -9.31
N PHE A 427 -16.75 -6.03 -9.00
CA PHE A 427 -15.45 -5.63 -9.49
C PHE A 427 -14.74 -6.81 -10.18
N PRO A 428 -14.21 -6.64 -11.40
CA PRO A 428 -13.72 -7.76 -12.21
C PRO A 428 -12.34 -8.30 -11.78
N SER A 429 -11.62 -7.61 -10.90
CA SER A 429 -10.27 -8.00 -10.45
C SER A 429 -10.18 -8.16 -8.94
N SER A 430 -9.18 -8.91 -8.48
CA SER A 430 -8.76 -8.88 -7.07
C SER A 430 -8.07 -7.56 -6.72
N ILE A 431 -7.96 -7.27 -5.41
CA ILE A 431 -7.39 -6.05 -4.85
C ILE A 431 -6.25 -6.44 -3.90
N SER A 432 -5.13 -5.72 -3.99
CA SER A 432 -3.98 -5.86 -3.08
C SER A 432 -3.93 -4.77 -2.02
N ALA A 433 -4.31 -3.54 -2.38
CA ALA A 433 -4.36 -2.40 -1.47
C ALA A 433 -5.48 -1.44 -1.88
N MET A 434 -6.04 -0.70 -0.92
CA MET A 434 -7.08 0.29 -1.16
C MET A 434 -6.90 1.46 -0.20
N GLU A 435 -6.93 2.67 -0.73
CA GLU A 435 -6.80 3.91 0.05
C GLU A 435 -7.59 5.04 -0.62
N VAL A 436 -7.86 6.14 0.10
CA VAL A 436 -8.57 7.32 -0.44
C VAL A 436 -7.63 8.51 -0.60
N THR A 437 -7.87 9.33 -1.62
CA THR A 437 -7.21 10.63 -1.77
C THR A 437 -7.59 11.58 -0.64
N ILE A 438 -6.63 12.37 -0.17
CA ILE A 438 -6.81 13.37 0.89
C ILE A 438 -6.20 14.71 0.49
N THR A 439 -6.88 15.79 0.82
CA THR A 439 -6.46 17.18 0.65
C THR A 439 -6.72 17.96 1.93
N GLU A 440 -6.20 19.18 2.03
CA GLU A 440 -6.24 19.94 3.28
C GLU A 440 -7.66 20.37 3.66
N ARG A 441 -8.46 20.81 2.69
CA ARG A 441 -9.81 21.31 2.93
C ARG A 441 -10.90 20.29 2.60
N GLY A 442 -10.59 19.25 1.82
CA GLY A 442 -11.56 18.23 1.42
C GLY A 442 -12.66 18.80 0.49
N ILE A 443 -12.29 19.71 -0.40
CA ILE A 443 -13.15 20.33 -1.42
C ILE A 443 -13.13 19.50 -2.71
N THR A 444 -11.94 19.07 -3.15
CA THR A 444 -11.81 18.26 -4.37
C THR A 444 -12.57 16.93 -4.22
N SER A 445 -12.96 16.35 -5.35
CA SER A 445 -13.60 15.03 -5.36
C SER A 445 -12.69 13.97 -4.74
N ARG A 446 -13.28 13.00 -4.04
CA ARG A 446 -12.53 11.88 -3.46
C ARG A 446 -12.47 10.71 -4.43
N HIS A 447 -11.27 10.21 -4.66
CA HIS A 447 -11.03 9.02 -5.45
C HIS A 447 -10.51 7.90 -4.54
N LEU A 448 -10.96 6.68 -4.80
CA LEU A 448 -10.38 5.46 -4.27
C LEU A 448 -9.22 5.02 -5.15
N LEU A 449 -8.06 4.87 -4.55
CA LEU A 449 -6.87 4.32 -5.17
C LEU A 449 -6.85 2.81 -4.89
N ILE A 450 -6.97 2.01 -5.94
CA ILE A 450 -7.07 0.56 -5.87
C ILE A 450 -5.81 -0.04 -6.50
N GLY A 451 -5.01 -0.72 -5.67
CA GLY A 451 -3.85 -1.48 -6.12
C GLY A 451 -4.26 -2.85 -6.64
N LEU A 452 -4.06 -3.11 -7.92
CA LEU A 452 -4.34 -4.39 -8.56
C LEU A 452 -3.15 -5.35 -8.40
N PRO A 453 -3.38 -6.68 -8.41
CA PRO A 453 -2.29 -7.67 -8.34
C PRO A 453 -1.32 -7.60 -9.53
N SER A 454 -1.75 -7.04 -10.67
CA SER A 454 -0.88 -6.74 -11.82
C SER A 454 0.15 -5.64 -11.54
N GLY A 455 0.02 -4.92 -10.42
CA GLY A 455 0.83 -3.77 -10.06
C GLY A 455 0.33 -2.43 -10.63
N ALA A 456 -0.78 -2.43 -11.38
CA ALA A 456 -1.45 -1.20 -11.81
C ALA A 456 -2.23 -0.58 -10.63
N ILE A 457 -2.28 0.75 -10.58
CA ILE A 457 -3.03 1.52 -9.58
C ILE A 457 -4.19 2.22 -10.27
N LEU A 458 -5.42 1.78 -10.00
CA LEU A 458 -6.64 2.36 -10.54
C LEU A 458 -7.13 3.51 -9.66
N SER A 459 -7.44 4.66 -10.28
CA SER A 459 -8.16 5.75 -9.61
C SER A 459 -9.66 5.68 -9.92
N LEU A 460 -10.47 5.33 -8.92
CA LEU A 460 -11.91 5.20 -9.04
C LEU A 460 -12.63 6.34 -8.32
N PRO A 461 -13.43 7.18 -9.01
CA PRO A 461 -14.19 8.25 -8.35
C PRO A 461 -15.21 7.69 -7.36
N LYS A 462 -15.25 8.21 -6.13
CA LYS A 462 -16.22 7.78 -5.10
C LYS A 462 -17.68 8.01 -5.52
N ALA A 463 -17.94 9.00 -6.38
CA ALA A 463 -19.27 9.27 -6.93
C ALA A 463 -19.86 8.09 -7.73
N LEU A 464 -19.02 7.17 -8.23
CA LEU A 464 -19.49 5.96 -8.90
C LEU A 464 -20.00 4.92 -7.88
N LEU A 465 -19.47 4.92 -6.66
CA LEU A 465 -19.88 4.04 -5.56
C LEU A 465 -20.82 4.78 -4.60
N ASP A 466 -21.91 5.32 -5.12
CA ASP A 466 -22.89 6.10 -4.35
C ASP A 466 -24.15 5.24 -4.11
N PRO A 467 -24.53 4.93 -2.85
CA PRO A 467 -25.71 4.11 -2.56
C PRO A 467 -27.04 4.68 -3.03
N ARG A 468 -27.09 5.96 -3.40
CA ARG A 468 -28.30 6.64 -3.86
C ARG A 468 -28.53 6.50 -5.36
N ARG A 469 -27.64 5.81 -6.09
CA ARG A 469 -27.81 5.61 -7.54
C ARG A 469 -29.08 4.81 -7.79
N PRO A 470 -30.06 5.36 -8.52
CA PRO A 470 -31.36 4.72 -8.70
C PRO A 470 -31.27 3.59 -9.72
N GLU A 471 -31.99 2.50 -9.50
CA GLU A 471 -32.14 1.43 -10.51
C GLU A 471 -32.94 1.93 -11.72
N ILE A 472 -33.99 2.71 -11.47
CA ILE A 472 -34.82 3.35 -12.49
C ILE A 472 -34.73 4.87 -12.28
N PRO A 473 -34.24 5.65 -13.27
CA PRO A 473 -34.07 7.09 -13.13
C PRO A 473 -35.41 7.81 -12.90
N THR A 474 -35.44 8.72 -11.94
CA THR A 474 -36.53 9.66 -11.67
C THR A 474 -36.11 11.09 -12.01
N GLU A 475 -37.06 12.01 -12.18
CA GLU A 475 -36.76 13.43 -12.46
C GLU A 475 -35.88 14.07 -11.37
N GLN A 476 -36.13 13.76 -10.09
CA GLN A 476 -35.29 14.24 -8.98
C GLN A 476 -33.85 13.71 -9.08
N SER A 477 -33.69 12.42 -9.42
CA SER A 477 -32.36 11.85 -9.59
C SER A 477 -31.59 12.45 -10.77
N ARG A 478 -32.31 12.89 -11.82
CA ARG A 478 -31.74 13.59 -12.98
C ARG A 478 -31.33 15.01 -12.63
N GLU A 479 -32.14 15.73 -11.83
CA GLU A 479 -31.80 17.05 -11.31
C GLU A 479 -30.53 17.02 -10.43
N GLU A 480 -30.36 15.97 -9.64
CA GLU A 480 -29.14 15.72 -8.85
C GLU A 480 -27.94 15.21 -9.67
N ASN A 481 -28.12 14.97 -10.98
CA ASN A 481 -27.12 14.35 -11.85
C ASN A 481 -26.60 12.98 -11.34
N LEU A 482 -27.49 12.19 -10.73
CA LEU A 482 -27.15 10.83 -10.31
C LEU A 482 -27.09 9.89 -11.52
N ILE A 483 -25.96 9.20 -11.65
CA ILE A 483 -25.80 8.16 -12.67
C ILE A 483 -26.66 6.95 -12.26
N PRO A 484 -27.48 6.38 -13.15
CA PRO A 484 -28.29 5.20 -12.85
C PRO A 484 -27.42 4.05 -12.35
N TYR A 485 -27.95 3.21 -11.46
CA TYR A 485 -27.20 2.11 -10.88
C TYR A 485 -26.71 1.16 -11.98
N SER A 486 -25.40 0.94 -11.99
CA SER A 486 -24.75 -0.05 -12.83
C SER A 486 -23.91 -0.92 -11.91
N PRO A 487 -24.25 -2.22 -11.75
CA PRO A 487 -23.55 -3.10 -10.82
C PRO A 487 -22.12 -3.37 -11.26
N ASP A 488 -21.80 -3.34 -12.55
CA ASP A 488 -20.48 -3.66 -13.06
C ASP A 488 -19.56 -2.43 -13.09
N VAL A 489 -18.56 -2.41 -12.22
CA VAL A 489 -17.56 -1.34 -12.15
C VAL A 489 -16.40 -1.68 -13.07
N GLN A 490 -16.43 -1.10 -14.26
CA GLN A 490 -15.45 -1.35 -15.31
C GLN A 490 -14.06 -0.80 -14.98
N ILE A 491 -13.03 -1.55 -15.39
CA ILE A 491 -11.63 -1.13 -15.32
C ILE A 491 -11.24 -0.54 -16.67
N HIS A 492 -10.88 0.74 -16.65
CA HIS A 492 -10.42 1.51 -17.79
C HIS A 492 -8.93 1.82 -17.62
N ALA A 493 -8.10 1.47 -18.62
CA ALA A 493 -6.65 1.63 -18.52
C ALA A 493 -6.22 3.11 -18.46
N GLU A 494 -7.05 4.01 -18.98
CA GLU A 494 -6.87 5.46 -18.92
C GLU A 494 -6.93 6.01 -17.49
N ARG A 495 -7.47 5.23 -16.54
CA ARG A 495 -7.54 5.58 -15.12
C ARG A 495 -6.39 5.00 -14.29
N PHE A 496 -5.42 4.36 -14.93
CA PHE A 496 -4.21 3.91 -14.25
C PHE A 496 -3.25 5.08 -14.03
N ILE A 497 -2.98 5.41 -12.78
CA ILE A 497 -2.13 6.55 -12.40
C ILE A 497 -0.64 6.26 -12.55
N ASN A 498 -0.28 5.00 -12.77
CA ASN A 498 1.10 4.58 -12.90
C ASN A 498 1.48 4.12 -14.31
N TYR A 499 0.62 4.32 -15.31
CA TYR A 499 0.91 4.02 -16.72
C TYR A 499 1.59 2.65 -16.92
N ASN A 500 2.89 2.61 -17.21
CA ASN A 500 3.71 1.40 -17.38
C ASN A 500 4.59 1.05 -16.16
N GLN A 501 4.53 1.83 -15.08
CA GLN A 501 5.33 1.71 -13.86
C GLN A 501 4.64 0.81 -12.82
N THR A 502 4.57 -0.49 -13.10
CA THR A 502 3.91 -1.46 -12.21
C THR A 502 4.61 -1.60 -10.84
N VAL A 503 3.83 -1.64 -9.76
CA VAL A 503 4.33 -1.85 -8.40
C VAL A 503 4.14 -3.31 -7.99
N SER A 504 5.24 -4.07 -7.93
CA SER A 504 5.17 -5.49 -7.56
C SER A 504 4.79 -5.67 -6.09
N ARG A 505 3.88 -6.61 -5.82
CA ARG A 505 3.43 -7.01 -4.46
C ARG A 505 3.11 -5.83 -3.55
N MET A 506 2.24 -4.95 -4.04
CA MET A 506 1.78 -3.79 -3.31
C MET A 506 1.15 -4.21 -1.98
N ARG A 507 1.64 -3.63 -0.89
CA ARG A 507 1.14 -3.88 0.48
C ARG A 507 0.27 -2.75 0.97
N GLY A 508 0.54 -1.52 0.52
CA GLY A 508 -0.21 -0.35 0.91
C GLY A 508 -0.02 0.81 -0.06
N ILE A 509 -0.94 1.76 0.05
CA ILE A 509 -0.88 3.05 -0.62
C ILE A 509 -0.99 4.09 0.50
N TYR A 510 -0.11 5.08 0.48
CA TYR A 510 -0.15 6.21 1.37
C TYR A 510 -0.54 7.46 0.57
N THR A 511 -1.37 8.29 1.16
CA THR A 511 -1.87 9.53 0.56
C THR A 511 -1.64 10.68 1.51
N ALA A 512 -1.12 11.79 0.99
CA ALA A 512 -0.85 13.00 1.76
C ALA A 512 -1.33 14.25 1.01
N PRO A 513 -1.78 15.30 1.74
CA PRO A 513 -2.05 16.60 1.14
C PRO A 513 -0.76 17.24 0.63
N SER A 514 -0.85 18.01 -0.45
CA SER A 514 0.30 18.65 -1.10
C SER A 514 0.47 20.14 -0.78
N GLY A 515 -0.47 20.75 -0.07
CA GLY A 515 -0.62 22.21 0.07
C GLY A 515 -1.52 22.85 -1.00
N LEU A 516 -1.68 22.21 -2.16
CA LEU A 516 -2.68 22.55 -3.17
C LEU A 516 -3.93 21.69 -2.98
N GLU A 517 -5.11 22.30 -3.12
CA GLU A 517 -6.38 21.62 -2.88
C GLU A 517 -6.76 20.70 -4.05
N SER A 518 -6.23 20.95 -5.25
CA SER A 518 -6.45 20.06 -6.41
C SER A 518 -5.60 18.79 -6.39
N THR A 519 -4.56 18.74 -5.54
CA THR A 519 -3.45 17.80 -5.70
C THR A 519 -3.21 16.96 -4.45
N CYS A 520 -3.16 15.63 -4.64
CA CYS A 520 -2.83 14.67 -3.59
C CYS A 520 -1.53 13.92 -3.94
N LEU A 521 -0.60 13.84 -2.98
CA LEU A 521 0.62 13.06 -3.11
C LEU A 521 0.32 11.60 -2.80
N VAL A 522 0.75 10.70 -3.67
CA VAL A 522 0.50 9.26 -3.56
C VAL A 522 1.81 8.51 -3.52
N VAL A 523 1.99 7.64 -2.53
CA VAL A 523 3.12 6.70 -2.44
C VAL A 523 2.57 5.28 -2.34
N ALA A 524 2.77 4.47 -3.37
CA ALA A 524 2.47 3.05 -3.33
C ALA A 524 3.73 2.27 -2.95
N TYR A 525 3.62 1.36 -1.98
CA TYR A 525 4.75 0.60 -1.46
C TYR A 525 4.44 -0.90 -1.37
N GLY A 526 5.43 -1.71 -1.71
CA GLY A 526 5.31 -3.16 -1.77
C GLY A 526 6.66 -3.86 -1.76
N LEU A 527 6.98 -4.56 -2.85
CA LEU A 527 8.37 -4.86 -3.20
C LEU A 527 9.05 -3.59 -3.76
N ASP A 528 8.33 -2.86 -4.61
CA ASP A 528 8.77 -1.59 -5.20
C ASP A 528 8.17 -0.40 -4.44
N ILE A 529 8.75 0.77 -4.64
CA ILE A 529 8.18 2.06 -4.20
C ILE A 529 7.87 2.89 -5.44
N TYR A 530 6.68 3.46 -5.50
CA TYR A 530 6.24 4.37 -6.56
C TYR A 530 5.63 5.61 -5.93
N GLN A 531 6.01 6.78 -6.42
CA GLN A 531 5.44 8.04 -5.99
C GLN A 531 4.94 8.82 -7.20
N THR A 532 3.74 9.36 -7.06
CA THR A 532 3.09 10.21 -8.07
C THR A 532 2.19 11.23 -7.40
N ARG A 533 1.51 12.02 -8.23
CA ARG A 533 0.44 12.91 -7.84
C ARG A 533 -0.84 12.57 -8.56
N VAL A 534 -1.94 12.80 -7.88
CA VAL A 534 -3.26 12.62 -8.45
C VAL A 534 -4.06 13.91 -8.33
N TYR A 535 -4.85 14.17 -9.37
CA TYR A 535 -5.67 15.37 -9.52
C TYR A 535 -7.13 14.96 -9.71
N PRO A 536 -7.86 14.62 -8.62
CA PRO A 536 -9.22 14.09 -8.71
C PRO A 536 -10.17 14.98 -9.52
N SER A 537 -10.15 16.29 -9.26
CA SER A 537 -10.96 17.30 -9.95
C SER A 537 -10.16 18.13 -10.97
N LYS A 538 -9.04 17.60 -11.49
CA LYS A 538 -8.04 18.34 -12.29
C LYS A 538 -7.41 19.51 -11.51
N GLN A 539 -6.36 20.10 -12.06
CA GLN A 539 -5.63 21.22 -11.43
C GLN A 539 -6.39 22.54 -11.62
N PHE A 540 -7.40 22.80 -10.78
CA PHE A 540 -8.20 24.03 -10.87
C PHE A 540 -7.58 25.24 -10.17
N ASP A 541 -6.56 25.02 -9.32
CA ASP A 541 -5.84 26.04 -8.54
C ASP A 541 -4.45 26.37 -9.14
N VAL A 542 -4.13 25.82 -10.30
CA VAL A 542 -2.91 26.09 -11.06
C VAL A 542 -3.28 26.53 -12.46
N LEU A 543 -2.52 27.47 -13.02
CA LEU A 543 -2.67 27.86 -14.42
C LEU A 543 -2.37 26.65 -15.31
N LYS A 544 -3.09 26.52 -16.42
CA LYS A 544 -2.87 25.38 -17.33
C LYS A 544 -1.44 25.36 -17.87
N ASP A 545 -0.89 24.16 -18.02
CA ASP A 545 0.43 23.97 -18.61
C ASP A 545 0.50 24.41 -20.08
N ASP A 546 -0.63 24.37 -20.79
CA ASP A 546 -0.78 24.77 -22.20
C ASP A 546 -1.27 26.22 -22.38
N TYR A 547 -1.09 27.07 -21.36
CA TYR A 547 -1.53 28.46 -21.42
C TYR A 547 -0.78 29.26 -22.50
N ASP A 548 -1.53 29.83 -23.44
CA ASP A 548 -0.97 30.61 -24.55
C ASP A 548 -0.66 32.05 -24.12
N TYR A 549 0.52 32.23 -23.54
CA TYR A 549 1.04 33.55 -23.15
C TYR A 549 1.24 34.48 -24.35
N VAL A 550 1.54 33.93 -25.54
CA VAL A 550 1.81 34.71 -26.76
C VAL A 550 0.52 35.34 -27.27
N LEU A 551 -0.57 34.58 -27.33
CA LEU A 551 -1.88 35.08 -27.75
C LEU A 551 -2.31 36.27 -26.90
N ILE A 552 -2.31 36.15 -25.58
CA ILE A 552 -2.82 37.21 -24.69
C ILE A 552 -1.93 38.45 -24.76
N SER A 553 -0.61 38.25 -24.82
CA SER A 553 0.33 39.37 -25.01
C SER A 553 0.07 40.09 -26.32
N SER A 554 -0.14 39.35 -27.43
CA SER A 554 -0.41 39.93 -28.74
C SER A 554 -1.73 40.70 -28.80
N VAL A 555 -2.79 40.19 -28.15
CA VAL A 555 -4.10 40.85 -28.06
C VAL A 555 -3.98 42.13 -27.24
N LEU A 556 -3.25 42.12 -26.13
CA LEU A 556 -3.03 43.33 -25.32
C LEU A 556 -2.30 44.41 -26.12
N PHE A 557 -1.22 44.08 -26.83
CA PHE A 557 -0.55 45.03 -27.71
C PHE A 557 -1.48 45.53 -28.81
N GLY A 558 -2.23 44.63 -29.46
CA GLY A 558 -3.22 44.98 -30.47
C GLY A 558 -4.27 45.98 -29.98
N LEU A 559 -4.80 45.77 -28.77
CA LEU A 559 -5.76 46.67 -28.14
C LEU A 559 -5.14 48.04 -27.81
N VAL A 560 -3.92 48.07 -27.27
CA VAL A 560 -3.21 49.33 -26.98
C VAL A 560 -3.00 50.15 -28.25
N PHE A 561 -2.51 49.52 -29.33
CA PHE A 561 -2.33 50.19 -30.62
C PHE A 561 -3.66 50.67 -31.20
N ALA A 562 -4.70 49.82 -31.17
CA ALA A 562 -6.03 50.19 -31.63
C ALA A 562 -6.59 51.40 -30.86
N THR A 563 -6.42 51.43 -29.53
CA THR A 563 -6.85 52.57 -28.70
C THR A 563 -6.08 53.85 -29.05
N MET A 564 -4.76 53.78 -29.25
CA MET A 564 -3.97 54.96 -29.63
C MET A 564 -4.39 55.51 -31.01
N ILE A 565 -4.60 54.62 -31.98
CA ILE A 565 -5.01 54.98 -33.34
C ILE A 565 -6.42 55.59 -33.32
N THR A 566 -7.37 54.92 -32.67
CA THR A 566 -8.77 55.38 -32.58
C THR A 566 -8.91 56.68 -31.80
N LYS A 567 -8.15 56.89 -30.73
CA LYS A 567 -8.09 58.18 -30.00
C LYS A 567 -7.69 59.32 -30.93
N ARG A 568 -6.63 59.12 -31.73
CA ARG A 568 -6.15 60.15 -32.67
C ARG A 568 -7.15 60.39 -33.79
N LEU A 569 -7.71 59.33 -34.36
CA LEU A 569 -8.77 59.42 -35.38
C LEU A 569 -10.00 60.18 -34.87
N ALA A 570 -10.43 59.92 -33.63
CA ALA A 570 -11.57 60.59 -33.01
C ALA A 570 -11.29 62.07 -32.76
N GLN A 571 -10.11 62.43 -32.24
CA GLN A 571 -9.70 63.83 -32.05
C GLN A 571 -9.71 64.60 -33.38
N VAL A 572 -9.15 64.02 -34.44
CA VAL A 572 -9.16 64.62 -35.78
C VAL A 572 -10.59 64.77 -36.31
N LYS A 573 -11.43 63.73 -36.17
CA LYS A 573 -12.82 63.78 -36.63
C LYS A 573 -13.65 64.83 -35.89
N LEU A 574 -13.50 64.94 -34.57
CA LEU A 574 -14.20 65.93 -33.75
C LEU A 574 -13.72 67.35 -34.07
N LEU A 575 -12.42 67.56 -34.24
CA LEU A 575 -11.87 68.84 -34.67
C LEU A 575 -12.44 69.26 -36.04
N ASN A 576 -12.39 68.38 -37.04
CA ASN A 576 -12.97 68.65 -38.36
C ASN A 576 -14.48 68.93 -38.33
N ARG A 577 -15.21 68.34 -37.38
CA ARG A 577 -16.64 68.62 -37.17
C ARG A 577 -16.87 69.98 -36.51
N ALA A 578 -16.02 70.40 -35.59
CA ALA A 578 -16.13 71.68 -34.90
C ALA A 578 -15.71 72.87 -35.76
N TRP A 579 -14.87 72.65 -36.78
CA TRP A 579 -14.41 73.66 -37.74
C TRP A 579 -15.28 73.75 -39.01
N ARG A 580 -16.40 73.00 -39.06
CA ARG A 580 -17.51 73.19 -40.00
C ARG A 580 -18.62 73.94 -39.30
#